data_AF-A0A3B9UQD6-F1
#
_entry.id   AF-A0A3B9UQD6-F1
#
_cell.length_a   1.000
_cell.length_b   1.000
_cell.length_c   1.000
_cell.angle_alpha   90.00
_cell.angle_beta   90.00
_cell.angle_gamma   90.00
#
_symmetry.space_group_name_H-M   'P 1'
#
loop_
_entity.id
_entity.type
_entity.pdbx_description
1 polymer ?
#
loop_
_entity_poly.entity_id
_entity_poly.type
_entity_poly.pdbx_seq_one_letter_code
_entity_poly.pdbx_strand_id
1 'polypeptide(L)'
;NESANRSWFHGVPVEVLNKVSQLIDIPLELVKTGAGDDYAKDFEKALLKLKDSGVNACVFGDIDIQAHYDWCDSCCKAAKIGSIFPLWNESRKELVYEFIE
;
A
#
# COMPACT_ATOMS: atom_id res chain seq x y z
N ASN A 1 8.59 -7.48 -9.86
CA ASN A 1 9.87 -8.20 -9.65
C ASN A 1 9.66 -9.71 -9.52
N GLU A 2 8.86 -10.33 -10.40
CA GLU A 2 8.51 -11.76 -10.28
C GLU A 2 9.73 -12.68 -10.38
N SER A 3 10.63 -12.41 -11.33
CA SER A 3 11.89 -13.16 -11.50
C SER A 3 12.80 -13.08 -10.27
N ALA A 4 12.61 -12.07 -9.42
CA ALA A 4 13.37 -11.87 -8.19
C ALA A 4 12.58 -12.21 -6.91
N ASN A 5 11.37 -12.76 -7.03
CA ASN A 5 10.49 -13.19 -5.93
C ASN A 5 10.39 -12.19 -4.75
N ARG A 6 10.23 -10.89 -5.08
CA ARG A 6 10.21 -9.79 -4.11
C ARG A 6 9.26 -8.66 -4.50
N SER A 7 8.95 -7.78 -3.56
CA SER A 7 8.13 -6.57 -3.79
C SER A 7 8.83 -5.60 -4.75
N TRP A 8 8.04 -4.68 -5.33
CA TRP A 8 8.53 -3.79 -6.38
C TRP A 8 9.52 -2.74 -5.88
N PHE A 9 9.04 -1.76 -5.10
CA PHE A 9 9.83 -0.60 -4.69
C PHE A 9 10.82 -0.89 -3.57
N HIS A 10 10.45 -1.75 -2.61
CA HIS A 10 11.25 -2.00 -1.41
C HIS A 10 11.98 -3.34 -1.41
N GLY A 11 11.79 -4.17 -2.44
CA GLY A 11 12.51 -5.42 -2.61
C GLY A 11 12.29 -6.43 -1.48
N VAL A 12 11.16 -6.36 -0.78
CA VAL A 12 10.83 -7.26 0.34
C VAL A 12 10.56 -8.67 -0.21
N PRO A 13 11.23 -9.72 0.26
CA PRO A 13 10.99 -11.07 -0.21
C PRO A 13 9.54 -11.52 0.02
N VAL A 14 8.98 -12.27 -0.93
CA VAL A 14 7.60 -12.78 -0.82
C VAL A 14 7.41 -13.66 0.41
N GLU A 15 8.42 -14.42 0.81
CA GLU A 15 8.41 -15.23 2.03
C GLU A 15 8.25 -14.38 3.31
N VAL A 16 8.88 -13.21 3.37
CA VAL A 16 8.76 -12.28 4.50
C VAL A 16 7.34 -11.72 4.57
N LEU A 17 6.78 -11.30 3.42
CA LEU A 17 5.40 -10.80 3.35
C LEU A 17 4.39 -11.85 3.83
N ASN A 18 4.51 -13.09 3.34
CA ASN A 18 3.65 -14.19 3.77
C ASN A 18 3.81 -14.48 5.27
N LYS A 19 5.05 -14.46 5.79
CA LYS A 19 5.29 -14.72 7.21
C LYS A 19 4.68 -13.65 8.10
N VAL A 20 4.78 -12.37 7.73
CA VAL A 20 4.16 -11.26 8.46
C VAL A 20 2.64 -11.43 8.47
N SER A 21 2.03 -11.65 7.31
CA SER A 21 0.57 -11.90 7.18
C SER A 21 0.08 -13.02 8.09
N GLN A 22 0.79 -14.15 8.12
CA GLN A 22 0.46 -15.28 8.99
C GLN A 22 0.61 -14.96 10.49
N LEU A 23 1.61 -14.16 10.88
CA LEU A 23 1.87 -13.84 12.29
C LEU A 23 0.86 -12.84 12.86
N ILE A 24 0.34 -11.92 12.03
CA ILE A 24 -0.63 -10.90 12.45
C ILE A 24 -2.09 -11.29 12.15
N ASP A 25 -2.31 -12.46 11.55
CA ASP A 25 -3.63 -12.99 11.15
C ASP A 25 -4.43 -12.04 10.25
N ILE A 26 -3.75 -11.39 9.29
CA ILE A 26 -4.37 -10.51 8.29
C ILE A 26 -4.12 -11.09 6.90
N PRO A 27 -5.16 -11.31 6.07
CA PRO A 27 -5.00 -11.82 4.71
C PRO A 27 -4.11 -10.94 3.84
N LEU A 28 -3.24 -11.59 3.03
CA LEU A 28 -2.35 -10.93 2.09
C LEU A 28 -2.78 -11.17 0.64
N GLU A 29 -3.11 -10.09 -0.08
CA GLU A 29 -3.31 -10.11 -1.52
C GLU A 29 -2.04 -9.55 -2.20
N LEU A 30 -1.28 -10.41 -2.87
CA LEU A 30 -0.12 -9.98 -3.67
C LEU A 30 -0.59 -9.54 -5.06
N VAL A 31 -0.54 -8.23 -5.32
CA VAL A 31 -0.90 -7.66 -6.62
C VAL A 31 0.31 -7.70 -7.55
N LYS A 32 0.14 -8.36 -8.69
CA LYS A 32 1.14 -8.38 -9.77
C LYS A 32 0.93 -7.14 -10.61
N THR A 33 2.01 -6.41 -10.85
CA THR A 33 1.99 -5.16 -11.61
C THR A 33 3.00 -5.16 -12.74
N GLY A 34 2.63 -4.58 -13.88
CA GLY A 34 3.60 -4.18 -14.91
C GLY A 34 4.47 -2.98 -14.47
N ALA A 35 5.40 -2.56 -15.32
CA ALA A 35 6.24 -1.38 -15.08
C ALA A 35 5.56 -0.09 -15.60
N GLY A 36 5.87 1.05 -15.00
CA GLY A 36 5.36 2.36 -15.45
C GLY A 36 3.83 2.47 -15.32
N ASP A 37 3.15 2.83 -16.41
CA ASP A 37 1.69 3.06 -16.44
C ASP A 37 0.85 1.82 -16.13
N ASP A 38 1.42 0.63 -16.29
CA ASP A 38 0.73 -0.62 -15.92
C ASP A 38 0.59 -0.75 -14.40
N TYR A 39 1.50 -0.16 -13.62
CA TYR A 39 1.45 -0.21 -12.16
C TYR A 39 0.19 0.45 -11.60
N ALA A 40 -0.11 1.68 -12.04
CA ALA A 40 -1.29 2.40 -11.58
C ALA A 40 -2.58 1.68 -11.96
N LYS A 41 -2.67 1.16 -13.19
CA LYS A 41 -3.83 0.41 -13.67
C LYS A 41 -4.03 -0.89 -12.90
N ASP A 42 -2.97 -1.65 -12.66
CA ASP A 42 -3.05 -2.92 -11.92
C ASP A 42 -3.40 -2.66 -10.44
N PHE A 43 -2.88 -1.59 -9.86
CA PHE A 43 -3.22 -1.15 -8.51
C PHE A 43 -4.69 -0.76 -8.39
N GLU A 44 -5.20 0.11 -9.27
CA GLU A 44 -6.62 0.50 -9.31
C GLU A 44 -7.54 -0.71 -9.50
N LYS A 45 -7.17 -1.65 -10.40
CA LYS A 45 -7.93 -2.88 -10.62
C LYS A 45 -7.99 -3.75 -9.36
N ALA A 46 -6.91 -3.83 -8.61
CA ALA A 46 -6.88 -4.55 -7.34
C ALA A 46 -7.78 -3.87 -6.29
N LEU A 47 -7.75 -2.54 -6.17
CA LEU A 47 -8.64 -1.80 -5.28
C LEU A 47 -10.12 -2.00 -5.64
N LEU A 48 -10.47 -2.00 -6.92
CA LEU A 48 -11.84 -2.30 -7.38
C LEU A 48 -12.29 -3.70 -6.97
N LYS A 49 -11.45 -4.72 -7.18
CA LYS A 49 -11.74 -6.11 -6.75
C LYS A 49 -11.93 -6.19 -5.23
N LEU A 50 -11.09 -5.51 -4.45
CA LEU A 50 -11.18 -5.50 -2.99
C LEU A 50 -12.46 -4.78 -2.52
N LYS A 51 -12.84 -3.71 -3.19
CA LYS A 51 -14.10 -3.01 -2.94
C LYS A 51 -15.31 -3.92 -3.19
N ASP A 52 -15.30 -4.72 -4.24
CA ASP A 52 -16.35 -5.71 -4.50
C ASP A 52 -16.41 -6.81 -3.42
N SER A 53 -15.32 -7.03 -2.67
CA SER A 53 -15.30 -7.89 -1.47
C SER A 53 -15.66 -7.17 -0.15
N GLY A 54 -16.07 -5.90 -0.20
CA GLY A 54 -16.53 -5.14 0.96
C GLY A 54 -15.49 -4.21 1.60
N VAL A 55 -14.30 -4.05 0.99
CA VAL A 55 -13.30 -3.08 1.47
C VAL A 55 -13.74 -1.66 1.11
N ASN A 56 -13.80 -0.77 2.11
CA ASN A 56 -14.29 0.60 1.92
C ASN A 56 -13.21 1.67 2.05
N ALA A 57 -12.00 1.32 2.48
CA ALA A 57 -10.89 2.25 2.59
C ALA A 57 -9.52 1.56 2.45
N CYS A 58 -8.52 2.34 2.02
CA CYS A 58 -7.11 1.97 2.03
C CYS A 58 -6.34 2.91 2.97
N VAL A 59 -5.44 2.35 3.77
CA VAL A 59 -4.60 3.10 4.72
C VAL A 59 -3.18 3.15 4.19
N PHE A 60 -2.59 4.35 4.15
CA PHE A 60 -1.24 4.60 3.65
C PHE A 60 -0.34 5.16 4.76
N GLY A 61 0.96 4.87 4.68
CA GLY A 61 1.98 5.36 5.60
C GLY A 61 2.72 6.60 5.11
N ASP A 62 2.21 7.31 4.10
CA ASP A 62 2.82 8.54 3.60
C ASP A 62 2.78 9.65 4.67
N ILE A 63 3.87 10.42 4.77
CA ILE A 63 4.05 11.46 5.80
C ILE A 63 3.86 12.86 5.19
N ASP A 64 4.66 13.25 4.19
CA ASP A 64 4.74 14.65 3.75
C ASP A 64 5.09 14.83 2.27
N ILE A 65 5.03 13.76 1.47
CA ILE A 65 5.29 13.82 0.01
C ILE A 65 3.96 14.02 -0.71
N GLN A 66 3.63 15.27 -1.06
CA GLN A 66 2.34 15.62 -1.68
C GLN A 66 2.03 14.81 -2.94
N ALA A 67 3.03 14.58 -3.80
CA ALA A 67 2.83 13.80 -5.02
C ALA A 67 2.39 12.34 -4.75
N HIS A 68 2.85 11.74 -3.64
CA HIS A 68 2.39 10.41 -3.24
C HIS A 68 0.98 10.44 -2.69
N TYR A 69 0.66 11.42 -1.84
CA TYR A 69 -0.69 11.63 -1.33
C TYR A 69 -1.69 11.75 -2.48
N ASP A 70 -1.43 12.66 -3.43
CA ASP A 70 -2.32 12.92 -4.57
C ASP A 70 -2.52 11.66 -5.41
N TRP A 71 -1.45 10.89 -5.63
CA TRP A 71 -1.52 9.63 -6.38
C TRP A 71 -2.35 8.57 -5.64
N CYS A 72 -2.08 8.32 -4.36
CA CYS A 72 -2.81 7.36 -3.53
C CYS A 72 -4.31 7.71 -3.41
N ASP A 73 -4.63 8.99 -3.16
CA ASP A 73 -5.99 9.50 -3.08
C ASP A 73 -6.72 9.38 -4.44
N SER A 74 -6.04 9.67 -5.55
CA SER A 74 -6.63 9.51 -6.89
C SER A 74 -6.99 8.05 -7.21
N CYS A 75 -6.12 7.09 -6.86
CA CYS A 75 -6.40 5.67 -7.04
C CYS A 75 -7.60 5.21 -6.20
N CYS A 76 -7.70 5.68 -4.94
CA CYS A 76 -8.82 5.35 -4.07
C CYS A 76 -10.13 5.95 -4.58
N LYS A 77 -10.11 7.20 -5.06
CA LYS A 77 -11.27 7.85 -5.70
C LYS A 77 -11.73 7.10 -6.95
N ALA A 78 -10.80 6.66 -7.80
CA ALA A 78 -11.11 5.84 -8.98
C ALA A 78 -11.80 4.51 -8.60
N ALA A 79 -11.33 3.87 -7.52
CA ALA A 79 -11.93 2.65 -6.97
C ALA A 79 -13.19 2.88 -6.12
N LYS A 80 -13.56 4.13 -5.82
CA LYS A 80 -14.67 4.52 -4.95
C LYS A 80 -14.54 3.96 -3.52
N ILE A 81 -13.33 4.05 -2.96
CA ILE A 81 -13.03 3.76 -1.55
C ILE A 81 -12.39 5.01 -0.90
N GLY A 82 -12.38 5.07 0.44
CA GLY A 82 -11.68 6.13 1.18
C GLY A 82 -10.17 5.92 1.19
N SER A 83 -9.41 7.01 1.21
CA SER A 83 -7.96 7.00 1.48
C SER A 83 -7.71 7.60 2.87
N ILE A 84 -6.94 6.89 3.70
CA ILE A 84 -6.62 7.30 5.07
C ILE A 84 -5.10 7.43 5.20
N PHE A 85 -4.64 8.56 5.73
CA PHE A 85 -3.23 8.87 5.92
C PHE A 85 -2.97 9.25 7.38
N PRO A 86 -2.79 8.26 8.29
CA PRO A 86 -2.67 8.53 9.71
C PRO A 86 -1.50 9.45 10.05
N LEU A 87 -0.38 9.30 9.31
CA LEU A 87 0.90 9.98 9.59
C LEU A 87 1.05 11.32 8.86
N TRP A 88 0.00 11.82 8.19
CA TRP A 88 0.12 12.95 7.28
C TRP A 88 0.48 14.25 8.01
N ASN A 89 1.56 14.88 7.58
CA ASN A 89 2.19 16.07 8.18
C ASN A 89 2.65 15.89 9.64
N GLU A 90 2.78 14.66 10.12
CA GLU A 90 3.40 14.40 11.42
C GLU A 90 4.93 14.60 11.37
N SER A 91 5.53 14.85 12.53
CA SER A 91 6.98 14.98 12.63
C SER A 91 7.65 13.63 12.41
N ARG A 92 8.40 13.50 11.31
CA ARG A 92 9.20 12.29 11.02
C ARG A 92 10.07 11.85 12.20
N LYS A 93 10.61 12.78 12.97
CA LYS A 93 11.48 12.48 14.12
C LYS A 93 10.68 11.89 15.28
N GLU A 94 9.52 12.46 15.58
CA GLU A 94 8.68 11.96 16.67
C GLU A 94 8.10 10.59 16.32
N LEU A 95 7.69 10.37 15.06
CA LEU A 95 7.27 9.06 14.58
C LEU A 95 8.35 7.97 14.73
N VAL A 96 9.62 8.34 14.51
CA VAL A 96 10.74 7.42 14.74
C VAL A 96 10.91 7.11 16.23
N TYR A 97 10.74 8.11 17.11
CA TYR A 97 10.81 7.87 18.55
C TYR A 97 9.65 7.01 19.04
N GLU A 98 8.42 7.29 18.61
CA GLU A 98 7.25 6.45 18.90
C GLU A 98 7.46 5.00 18.46
N PHE A 99 8.07 4.79 17.28
CA PHE A 99 8.29 3.45 16.74
C PHE A 99 9.31 2.61 17.52
N ILE A 100 10.29 3.24 18.18
CA ILE A 100 11.37 2.54 18.90
C ILE A 100 11.15 2.46 20.42
N GLU A 101 10.13 3.14 20.94
CA GLU A 101 9.66 2.99 22.33
C GLU A 101 8.98 1.64 22.56
#